data_AF-A0A659RX24-F1
#
_entry.id   AF-A0A659RX24-F1
#
_cell.length_a   1.000
_cell.length_b   1.000
_cell.length_c   1.000
_cell.angle_alpha   90.00
_cell.angle_beta   90.00
_cell.angle_gamma   90.00
#
_symmetry.space_group_name_H-M   'P 1'
#
loop_
_entity.id
_entity.type
_entity.pdbx_description
1 polymer ?
#
loop_
_entity_poly.entity_id
_entity_poly.type
_entity_poly.pdbx_seq_one_letter_code
_entity_poly.pdbx_strand_id
1 'polypeptide(L)'
;MAKSVPAIFLDRDGTINVDHGYVHEIDAFEFIDGVIDAMRELKKMGYALVVVTNQSGIARGKFTEAQFETLTEWMDWSLADRDVDLDGIYYCPHHPQGSIE
;
A
#
# COMPACT_ATOMS: atom_id res chain seq x y z
N MET A 1 -15.35 8.71 -26.94
CA MET A 1 -14.61 7.71 -26.13
C MET A 1 -14.03 8.44 -24.94
N ALA A 2 -14.19 7.94 -23.72
CA ALA A 2 -13.52 8.53 -22.56
C ALA A 2 -12.00 8.38 -22.75
N LYS A 3 -11.25 9.42 -22.38
CA LYS A 3 -9.78 9.40 -22.45
C LYS A 3 -9.27 8.41 -21.40
N SER A 4 -8.40 7.48 -21.80
CA SER A 4 -7.76 6.57 -20.85
C SER A 4 -6.78 7.33 -19.97
N VAL A 5 -6.70 6.94 -18.70
CA VAL A 5 -5.74 7.46 -17.73
C VAL A 5 -4.65 6.39 -17.55
N PRO A 6 -3.36 6.71 -17.77
CA PRO A 6 -2.29 5.77 -17.49
C PRO A 6 -2.18 5.55 -15.98
N ALA A 7 -1.94 4.30 -15.56
CA ALA A 7 -1.82 3.93 -14.15
C ALA A 7 -0.42 3.40 -13.84
N ILE A 8 0.04 3.66 -12.62
CA ILE A 8 1.25 3.08 -12.05
C ILE A 8 0.82 2.19 -10.89
N PHE A 9 1.20 0.92 -10.98
CA PHE A 9 0.95 -0.07 -9.95
C PHE A 9 2.16 -0.15 -9.04
N LEU A 10 1.96 0.09 -7.76
CA LEU A 10 2.99 0.17 -6.74
C LEU A 10 2.84 -1.00 -5.77
N ASP A 11 3.94 -1.66 -5.44
CA ASP A 11 3.96 -2.52 -4.25
C ASP A 11 3.98 -1.64 -2.98
N ARG A 12 3.73 -2.23 -1.82
CA ARG A 12 3.72 -1.57 -0.52
C ARG A 12 5.08 -1.73 0.18
N ASP A 13 5.39 -2.94 0.64
CA ASP A 13 6.58 -3.24 1.42
C ASP A 13 7.84 -3.22 0.53
N GLY A 14 8.83 -2.42 0.89
CA GLY A 14 10.06 -2.23 0.11
C GLY A 14 9.91 -1.27 -1.08
N THR A 15 8.73 -0.69 -1.29
CA THR A 15 8.45 0.29 -2.36
C THR A 15 7.88 1.59 -1.81
N ILE A 16 6.83 1.53 -1.00
CA ILE A 16 6.23 2.68 -0.29
C ILE A 16 6.82 2.79 1.11
N ASN A 17 6.82 1.70 1.87
CA ASN A 17 7.45 1.64 3.19
C ASN A 17 8.70 0.78 3.19
N VAL A 18 9.56 0.99 4.18
CA VAL A 18 10.69 0.11 4.45
C VAL A 18 10.15 -1.28 4.79
N ASP A 19 10.70 -2.31 4.16
CA ASP A 19 10.34 -3.71 4.45
C ASP A 19 11.09 -4.19 5.70
N HIS A 20 10.41 -4.11 6.85
CA HIS A 20 10.87 -4.74 8.09
C HIS A 20 10.35 -6.18 8.25
N GLY A 21 9.68 -6.71 7.23
CA GLY A 21 8.87 -7.93 7.29
C GLY A 21 7.57 -7.72 8.05
N TYR A 22 6.50 -8.37 7.61
CA TYR A 22 5.18 -8.41 8.27
C TYR A 22 4.72 -7.08 8.91
N VAL A 23 4.91 -5.95 8.24
CA VAL A 23 4.57 -4.63 8.76
C VAL A 23 3.04 -4.52 8.88
N HIS A 24 2.56 -4.39 10.12
CA HIS A 24 1.12 -4.37 10.46
C HIS A 24 0.77 -3.39 11.60
N GLU A 25 1.76 -2.66 12.13
CA GLU A 25 1.59 -1.64 13.17
C GLU A 25 2.04 -0.29 12.61
N ILE A 26 1.30 0.77 12.95
CA ILE A 26 1.58 2.14 12.49
C ILE A 26 2.97 2.60 12.95
N ASP A 27 3.34 2.30 14.19
CA ASP A 27 4.64 2.69 14.76
C ASP A 27 5.83 1.97 14.10
N ALA A 28 5.57 0.87 13.40
CA ALA A 28 6.57 0.13 12.62
C ALA A 28 6.57 0.50 11.13
N PHE A 29 5.70 1.43 10.72
CA PHE A 29 5.60 1.86 9.33
C PHE A 29 6.46 3.10 9.09
N GLU A 30 7.51 2.92 8.31
CA GLU A 30 8.41 3.98 7.88
C GLU A 30 8.31 4.18 6.36
N PHE A 31 7.91 5.37 5.92
CA PHE A 31 7.95 5.71 4.49
C PHE A 31 9.40 5.71 3.99
N ILE A 32 9.63 5.12 2.82
CA ILE A 32 10.95 5.21 2.16
C ILE A 32 11.24 6.68 1.84
N ASP A 33 12.49 7.10 2.08
CA ASP A 33 12.91 8.48 1.83
C ASP A 33 12.63 8.90 0.38
N GLY A 34 12.02 10.08 0.21
CA GLY A 34 11.62 10.65 -1.07
C GLY A 34 10.41 9.99 -1.77
N VAL A 35 9.81 8.92 -1.22
CA VAL A 35 8.72 8.21 -1.92
C VAL A 35 7.47 9.07 -2.07
N ILE A 36 7.15 9.88 -1.05
CA ILE A 36 5.98 10.76 -1.06
C ILE A 36 6.15 11.81 -2.16
N ASP A 37 7.33 12.44 -2.25
CA ASP A 37 7.60 13.43 -3.30
C ASP A 37 7.52 12.80 -4.70
N ALA A 38 8.04 11.58 -4.87
CA ALA A 38 7.91 10.85 -6.12
C ALA A 38 6.43 10.61 -6.49
N MET A 39 5.62 10.12 -5.54
CA MET A 39 4.18 9.89 -5.77
C MET A 39 3.44 11.18 -6.09
N ARG A 40 3.75 12.29 -5.41
CA ARG A 40 3.18 13.61 -5.73
C ARG A 40 3.48 14.01 -7.17
N GLU A 41 4.71 13.82 -7.65
CA GLU A 41 5.03 14.20 -9.03
C GLU A 41 4.34 13.30 -10.05
N LEU A 42 4.17 12.01 -9.75
CA LEU A 42 3.37 11.13 -10.59
C LEU A 42 1.90 11.56 -10.64
N LYS A 43 1.30 11.98 -9.51
CA LYS A 43 -0.06 12.55 -9.52
C LYS A 43 -0.13 13.84 -10.33
N LYS A 44 0.85 14.75 -10.21
CA LYS A 44 0.91 15.99 -11.02
C LYS A 44 1.05 15.70 -12.52
N MET A 45 1.72 14.61 -12.89
CA MET A 45 1.81 14.15 -14.28
C MET A 45 0.50 13.54 -14.81
N GLY A 46 -0.50 13.33 -13.94
CA GLY A 46 -1.82 12.81 -14.29
C GLY A 46 -1.90 11.28 -14.32
N TYR A 47 -0.98 10.58 -13.65
CA TYR A 47 -1.09 9.13 -13.46
C TYR A 47 -2.11 8.80 -12.37
N ALA A 48 -2.83 7.69 -12.57
CA ALA A 48 -3.49 7.00 -11.48
C ALA A 48 -2.44 6.20 -10.68
N LEU A 49 -2.48 6.25 -9.35
CA LEU A 49 -1.60 5.47 -8.48
C LEU A 49 -2.42 4.38 -7.80
N VAL A 50 -2.04 3.12 -8.04
CA VAL A 50 -2.76 1.97 -7.49
C VAL A 50 -1.79 1.10 -6.70
N VAL A 51 -2.08 0.84 -5.44
CA VAL A 51 -1.30 -0.07 -4.61
C VAL A 51 -1.77 -1.50 -4.84
N VAL A 52 -0.83 -2.42 -5.05
CA VAL A 52 -1.06 -3.86 -5.19
C VAL A 52 -0.03 -4.60 -4.35
N THR A 53 -0.47 -5.31 -3.31
CA THR A 53 0.49 -5.92 -2.35
C THR A 53 0.10 -7.32 -1.88
N ASN A 54 1.10 -8.17 -1.63
CA ASN A 54 0.89 -9.51 -1.07
C ASN A 54 1.10 -9.48 0.45
N GLN A 55 0.05 -9.79 1.22
CA GLN A 55 0.04 -9.71 2.68
C GLN A 55 -0.12 -11.09 3.33
N SER A 56 0.77 -11.99 2.91
CA SER A 56 0.84 -13.38 3.37
C SER A 56 1.04 -13.57 4.88
N GLY A 57 1.36 -12.49 5.62
CA GLY A 57 1.36 -12.50 7.09
C GLY A 57 0.01 -12.87 7.69
N ILE A 58 -1.09 -12.53 7.00
CA ILE A 58 -2.46 -12.87 7.40
C ILE A 58 -2.64 -14.39 7.38
N ALA A 59 -2.42 -15.04 6.23
CA ALA A 59 -2.54 -16.49 6.12
C ALA A 59 -1.52 -17.29 6.96
N ARG A 60 -0.47 -16.63 7.46
CA ARG A 60 0.54 -17.22 8.35
C ARG A 60 0.29 -16.91 9.84
N GLY A 61 -0.82 -16.25 10.17
CA GLY A 61 -1.19 -15.91 11.55
C GLY A 61 -0.24 -14.92 12.22
N LYS A 62 0.43 -14.06 11.45
CA LYS A 62 1.35 -13.03 11.98
C LYS A 62 0.60 -11.78 12.45
N PHE A 63 -0.47 -11.44 11.76
CA PHE A 63 -1.40 -10.36 12.09
C PHE A 63 -2.76 -10.66 11.47
N THR A 64 -3.81 -9.99 11.95
CA THR A 64 -5.17 -10.16 11.44
C THR A 64 -5.42 -9.25 10.23
N GLU A 65 -6.45 -9.58 9.44
CA GLU A 65 -6.89 -8.71 8.34
C GLU A 65 -7.34 -7.33 8.85
N ALA A 66 -8.01 -7.27 10.00
CA ALA A 66 -8.37 -6.00 10.64
C ALA A 66 -7.16 -5.13 11.02
N GLN A 67 -6.04 -5.73 11.45
CA GLN A 67 -4.80 -4.98 11.69
C GLN A 67 -4.23 -4.43 10.39
N PHE A 68 -4.26 -5.21 9.31
CA PHE A 68 -3.86 -4.76 7.99
C PHE A 68 -4.74 -3.62 7.46
N GLU A 69 -6.06 -3.73 7.60
CA GLU A 69 -7.02 -2.69 7.19
C GLU A 69 -6.76 -1.40 7.96
N THR A 70 -6.59 -1.47 9.30
CA THR A 70 -6.28 -0.31 10.14
C THR A 70 -5.00 0.40 9.69
N LEU A 71 -3.93 -0.36 9.42
CA LEU A 71 -2.68 0.21 8.92
C LEU A 71 -2.86 0.82 7.52
N THR A 72 -3.64 0.16 6.66
CA THR A 72 -3.89 0.60 5.28
C THR A 72 -4.69 1.89 5.24
N GLU A 73 -5.74 2.01 6.05
CA GLU A 73 -6.51 3.25 6.20
C GLU A 73 -5.61 4.38 6.69
N TRP A 74 -4.80 4.14 7.73
CA TRP A 74 -3.87 5.15 8.22
C TRP A 74 -2.86 5.58 7.14
N MET A 75 -2.32 4.64 6.37
CA MET A 75 -1.39 4.93 5.28
C MET A 75 -2.06 5.79 4.20
N ASP A 76 -3.28 5.45 3.79
CA ASP A 76 -4.06 6.19 2.80
C ASP A 76 -4.33 7.64 3.27
N TRP A 77 -4.80 7.81 4.51
CA TRP A 77 -4.98 9.14 5.12
C TRP A 77 -3.66 9.91 5.21
N SER A 78 -2.56 9.25 5.59
CA SER A 78 -1.25 9.87 5.70
C SER A 78 -0.68 10.32 4.36
N LEU A 79 -1.06 9.67 3.25
CA LEU A 79 -0.69 10.06 1.90
C LEU A 79 -1.59 11.19 1.39
N ALA A 80 -2.90 11.11 1.63
CA ALA A 80 -3.86 12.14 1.26
C ALA A 80 -3.56 13.50 1.92
N ASP A 81 -3.18 13.51 3.20
CA ASP A 81 -2.73 14.72 3.93
C ASP A 81 -1.49 15.39 3.28
N ARG A 82 -0.77 14.65 2.43
CA ARG A 82 0.45 15.09 1.73
C ARG A 82 0.24 15.25 0.22
N ASP A 83 -1.01 15.45 -0.20
CA ASP A 83 -1.44 15.61 -1.60
C ASP A 83 -1.18 14.38 -2.48
N VAL A 84 -1.26 13.19 -1.91
CA VAL A 84 -1.15 11.91 -2.65
C VAL A 84 -2.43 11.11 -2.47
N ASP A 85 -3.38 11.29 -3.38
CA ASP A 85 -4.59 10.47 -3.43
C ASP A 85 -4.31 9.16 -4.18
N LEU A 86 -4.49 8.02 -3.52
CA LEU A 86 -4.45 6.71 -4.17
C LEU A 86 -5.76 6.44 -4.93
N ASP A 87 -5.66 5.91 -6.14
CA ASP A 87 -6.80 5.57 -6.99
C ASP A 87 -7.29 4.13 -6.75
N GLY A 88 -6.57 3.37 -5.93
CA GLY A 88 -7.00 2.06 -5.45
C GLY A 88 -5.93 1.37 -4.60
N ILE A 89 -6.38 0.54 -3.66
CA ILE A 89 -5.53 -0.33 -2.85
C ILE A 89 -6.09 -1.73 -2.93
N TYR A 90 -5.26 -2.67 -3.38
CA TYR A 90 -5.63 -4.07 -3.53
C TYR A 90 -4.58 -4.94 -2.86
N TYR A 91 -5.02 -6.00 -2.20
CA TYR A 91 -4.11 -6.92 -1.53
C TYR A 91 -4.52 -8.37 -1.70
N CYS A 92 -3.53 -9.25 -1.60
CA CYS A 92 -3.75 -10.69 -1.51
C CYS A 92 -3.31 -11.17 -0.12
N PRO A 93 -4.23 -11.60 0.75
CA PRO A 93 -3.89 -12.08 2.10
C PRO A 93 -3.36 -13.53 2.10
N HIS A 94 -3.47 -14.23 0.96
CA HIS A 94 -3.23 -15.67 0.86
C HIS A 94 -1.75 -16.03 0.86
N HIS A 95 -1.49 -17.30 1.21
CA HIS A 95 -0.19 -17.92 1.03
C HIS A 95 -0.37 -19.40 0.64
N PRO A 96 0.45 -19.98 -0.26
CA PRO A 96 0.21 -21.35 -0.74
C PRO A 96 0.23 -22.43 0.35
N GLN A 97 0.91 -22.18 1.47
CA GLN A 97 0.97 -23.06 2.64
C GLN A 97 0.24 -22.48 3.87
N GLY A 98 -0.49 -21.38 3.70
CA GLY A 98 -1.28 -20.75 4.76
C GLY A 98 -2.78 -20.98 4.56
N SER A 99 -3.57 -20.59 5.55
CA SER A 99 -5.03 -20.61 5.50
C SER A 99 -5.60 -19.26 5.91
N ILE A 100 -6.69 -18.87 5.27
CA ILE A 100 -7.52 -17.74 5.67
C ILE A 100 -8.87 -18.34 6.02
N GLU A 101 -9.41 -17.97 7.17
CA GLU A 101 -10.76 -18.36 7.62
C GLU A 101 -11.80 -17.34 7.17
#